data_AF-A0A5W4V8T8-F1
#
_entry.id   AF-A0A5W4V8T8-F1
#
_cell.length_a   1.000
_cell.length_b   1.000
_cell.length_c   1.000
_cell.angle_alpha   90.00
_cell.angle_beta   90.00
_cell.angle_gamma   90.00
#
_symmetry.space_group_name_H-M   'P 1'
#
loop_
_entity.id
_entity.type
_entity.pdbx_description
1 polymer ?
#
loop_
_entity_poly.entity_id
_entity_poly.type
_entity_poly.pdbx_seq_one_letter_code
_entity_poly.pdbx_strand_id
1 'polypeptide(L)'
;HMDNSFQINDGLRIARKLLLDINDSGLPAAGEFLDMITPQYLADLMSWGAIGARTTESQVHRELASGLSCPVGFKNGTDGTIKVAIDAINAAGAPHCFLSVTKWGHSAIVNTSGNGDCHIILRGGKAPNYSAQHVAEVKEGLTKAGLTPQVMIDFSHANSCKQFQKQMEVCADVCQQIAGGEQAIIGVMVESHLVEGNQSLESGQPLTYGKSITDACIGWEDTDALLRQLSAAVKARRG
;
A
#
# COMPACT_ATOMS: atom_id res chain seq x y z
N HIS A 1 -5.06 5.60 23.17
CA HIS A 1 -5.46 6.93 23.66
C HIS A 1 -6.16 7.70 22.53
N MET A 2 -7.26 7.17 21.99
CA MET A 2 -7.94 7.74 20.80
C MET A 2 -8.86 8.90 21.21
N ASP A 3 -8.28 9.87 21.91
CA ASP A 3 -8.98 10.86 22.74
C ASP A 3 -8.46 12.29 22.53
N ASN A 4 -7.75 12.52 21.42
CA ASN A 4 -7.13 13.81 21.08
C ASN A 4 -6.07 14.30 22.09
N SER A 5 -5.48 13.40 22.89
CA SER A 5 -4.35 13.74 23.77
C SER A 5 -3.01 13.93 23.05
N PHE A 6 -2.92 13.55 21.77
CA PHE A 6 -1.75 13.69 20.89
C PHE A 6 -0.43 13.24 21.52
N GLN A 7 -0.45 12.11 22.27
CA GLN A 7 0.74 11.52 22.89
C GLN A 7 1.66 10.86 21.84
N ILE A 8 2.26 11.66 20.96
CA ILE A 8 3.09 11.19 19.84
C ILE A 8 4.26 10.33 20.33
N ASN A 9 4.90 10.71 21.44
CA ASN A 9 6.00 9.92 22.01
C ASN A 9 5.56 8.51 22.42
N ASP A 10 4.38 8.36 23.03
CA ASP A 10 3.84 7.05 23.37
C ASP A 10 3.40 6.30 22.11
N GLY A 11 2.80 7.01 21.14
CA GLY A 11 2.46 6.46 19.83
C GLY A 11 3.67 5.85 19.11
N LEU A 12 4.81 6.53 19.09
CA LEU A 12 6.06 6.02 18.51
C LEU A 12 6.58 4.77 19.24
N ARG A 13 6.53 4.76 20.58
CA ARG A 13 6.93 3.59 21.37
C ARG A 13 6.03 2.38 21.10
N ILE A 14 4.72 2.60 21.07
CA ILE A 14 3.72 1.56 20.79
C ILE A 14 3.90 1.03 19.37
N ALA A 15 3.97 1.92 18.37
CA ALA A 15 4.11 1.54 16.97
C ALA A 15 5.38 0.72 16.71
N ARG A 16 6.53 1.18 17.21
CA ARG A 16 7.81 0.46 17.03
C ARG A 16 7.81 -0.88 17.75
N LYS A 17 7.26 -0.96 18.97
CA LYS A 17 7.15 -2.22 19.72
C LYS A 17 6.26 -3.22 18.99
N LEU A 18 5.13 -2.77 18.45
CA LEU A 18 4.23 -3.63 17.68
C LEU A 18 4.90 -4.15 16.40
N LEU A 19 5.55 -3.28 15.62
CA LEU A 19 6.30 -3.70 14.44
C LEU A 19 7.42 -4.67 14.78
N LEU A 20 8.12 -4.45 15.89
CA LEU A 20 9.16 -5.34 16.38
C LEU A 20 8.58 -6.72 16.69
N ASP A 21 7.49 -6.80 17.46
CA ASP A 21 6.87 -8.08 17.85
C ASP A 21 6.35 -8.86 16.62
N ILE A 22 5.77 -8.15 15.65
CA ILE A 22 5.31 -8.76 14.39
C ILE A 22 6.49 -9.33 13.60
N ASN A 23 7.56 -8.56 13.41
CA ASN A 23 8.73 -9.02 12.66
C ASN A 23 9.49 -10.13 13.40
N ASP A 24 9.60 -10.07 14.73
CA ASP A 24 10.24 -11.10 15.57
C ASP A 24 9.51 -12.45 15.47
N SER A 25 8.18 -12.43 15.27
CA SER A 25 7.39 -13.64 14.99
C SER A 25 7.63 -14.25 13.60
N GLY A 26 8.40 -13.56 12.73
CA GLY A 26 8.70 -13.98 11.36
C GLY A 26 7.70 -13.48 10.30
N LEU A 27 6.76 -12.59 10.66
CA LEU A 27 5.79 -12.01 9.74
C LEU A 27 6.28 -10.63 9.25
N PRO A 28 6.51 -10.43 7.93
CA PRO A 28 6.87 -9.13 7.38
C PRO A 28 5.75 -8.09 7.56
N ALA A 29 6.13 -6.84 7.82
CA ALA A 29 5.20 -5.71 7.92
C ALA A 29 5.27 -4.77 6.71
N ALA A 30 4.09 -4.26 6.33
CA ALA A 30 3.89 -3.25 5.29
C ALA A 30 3.17 -2.03 5.90
N GLY A 31 3.39 -0.84 5.35
CA GLY A 31 2.76 0.39 5.86
C GLY A 31 2.90 1.58 4.92
N GLU A 32 2.18 2.66 5.21
CA GLU A 32 2.21 3.89 4.42
C GLU A 32 3.21 4.90 5.00
N PHE A 33 4.09 5.43 4.14
CA PHE A 33 5.02 6.49 4.50
C PHE A 33 4.42 7.86 4.15
N LEU A 34 3.64 8.41 5.08
CA LEU A 34 2.95 9.69 4.92
C LEU A 34 3.74 10.89 5.46
N ASP A 35 4.43 10.71 6.59
CA ASP A 35 5.18 11.78 7.24
C ASP A 35 6.68 11.67 6.93
N MET A 36 7.39 12.80 6.93
CA MET A 36 8.81 12.87 6.53
C MET A 36 9.78 12.56 7.69
N ILE A 37 9.29 12.46 8.92
CA ILE A 37 10.09 12.31 10.14
C ILE A 37 9.95 10.90 10.72
N THR A 38 8.72 10.37 10.76
CA THR A 38 8.42 9.01 11.24
C THR A 38 9.22 7.88 10.58
N PRO A 39 9.69 7.96 9.31
CA PRO A 39 10.49 6.88 8.72
C PRO A 39 11.75 6.58 9.54
N GLN A 40 12.40 7.57 10.15
CA GLN A 40 13.61 7.34 10.97
C GLN A 40 13.36 6.45 12.19
N TYR A 41 12.11 6.31 12.61
CA TYR A 41 11.72 5.57 13.82
C TYR A 41 11.20 4.16 13.52
N LEU A 42 10.82 3.86 12.28
CA LEU A 42 10.09 2.63 11.95
C LEU A 42 10.63 1.92 10.70
N ALA A 43 11.31 2.63 9.79
CA ALA A 43 11.64 2.11 8.46
C ALA A 43 12.53 0.85 8.49
N ASP A 44 13.36 0.68 9.51
CA ASP A 44 14.19 -0.52 9.67
C ASP A 44 13.39 -1.81 9.96
N LEU A 45 12.10 -1.69 10.28
CA LEU A 45 11.17 -2.79 10.51
C LEU A 45 10.11 -2.91 9.38
N MET A 46 10.26 -2.15 8.30
CA MET A 46 9.35 -2.16 7.17
C MET A 46 9.92 -2.99 6.04
N SER A 47 9.20 -4.02 5.62
CA SER A 47 9.59 -4.86 4.48
C SER A 47 9.07 -4.30 3.14
N TRP A 48 8.04 -3.45 3.18
CA TRP A 48 7.44 -2.80 2.02
C TRP A 48 6.73 -1.51 2.44
N GLY A 49 6.75 -0.50 1.59
CA GLY A 49 6.12 0.80 1.82
C GLY A 49 5.10 1.18 0.76
N ALA A 50 4.07 1.93 1.14
CA ALA A 50 3.17 2.61 0.22
C ALA A 50 3.34 4.14 0.26
N ILE A 51 3.19 4.78 -0.90
CA ILE A 51 2.86 6.20 -1.00
C ILE A 51 1.40 6.32 -1.45
N GLY A 52 0.59 7.00 -0.64
CA GLY A 52 -0.84 7.15 -0.84
C GLY A 52 -1.24 7.92 -2.09
N ALA A 53 -2.46 7.70 -2.55
CA ALA A 53 -3.00 8.31 -3.78
C ALA A 53 -3.00 9.86 -3.77
N ARG A 54 -3.00 10.47 -2.58
CA ARG A 54 -2.99 11.93 -2.39
C ARG A 54 -1.57 12.51 -2.32
N THR A 55 -0.55 11.67 -2.17
CA THR A 55 0.84 12.07 -2.01
C THR A 55 1.76 11.50 -3.09
N THR A 56 1.28 10.62 -3.96
CA THR A 56 2.01 10.14 -5.15
C THR A 56 2.52 11.27 -6.04
N GLU A 57 1.76 12.36 -6.19
CA GLU A 57 2.17 13.53 -6.99
C GLU A 57 3.08 14.49 -6.22
N SER A 58 3.24 14.28 -4.90
CA SER A 58 4.05 15.12 -4.04
C SER A 58 5.54 14.85 -4.24
N GLN A 59 6.29 15.90 -4.59
CA GLN A 59 7.73 15.82 -4.78
C GLN A 59 8.47 15.33 -3.53
N VAL A 60 8.09 15.81 -2.33
CA VAL A 60 8.75 15.40 -1.08
C VAL A 60 8.58 13.90 -0.78
N HIS A 61 7.46 13.29 -1.21
CA HIS A 61 7.23 11.86 -1.05
C HIS A 61 8.00 11.02 -2.08
N ARG A 62 8.20 11.54 -3.30
CA ARG A 62 9.05 10.92 -4.32
C ARG A 62 10.52 10.94 -3.88
N GLU A 63 10.96 12.07 -3.32
CA GLU A 63 12.27 12.23 -2.69
C GLU A 63 12.45 11.26 -1.51
N LEU A 64 11.47 11.17 -0.60
CA LEU A 64 11.50 10.19 0.49
C LEU A 64 11.63 8.76 -0.05
N ALA A 65 10.78 8.36 -0.99
CA ALA A 65 10.78 7.00 -1.55
C ALA A 65 12.11 6.63 -2.20
N SER A 66 12.81 7.59 -2.81
CA SER A 66 14.14 7.38 -3.41
C SER A 66 15.23 7.00 -2.40
N GLY A 67 15.00 7.27 -1.11
CA GLY A 67 15.92 6.95 -0.02
C GLY A 67 15.47 5.83 0.91
N LEU A 68 14.27 5.27 0.71
CA LEU A 68 13.77 4.17 1.53
C LEU A 68 14.53 2.87 1.21
N SER A 69 14.83 2.09 2.25
CA SER A 69 15.56 0.83 2.13
C SER A 69 14.66 -0.40 1.90
N CYS A 70 13.42 -0.17 1.46
CA CYS A 70 12.45 -1.21 1.12
C CYS A 70 11.80 -0.89 -0.25
N PRO A 71 11.18 -1.89 -0.90
CA PRO A 71 10.33 -1.64 -2.06
C PRO A 71 9.18 -0.66 -1.73
N VAL A 72 8.79 0.15 -2.72
CA VAL A 72 7.74 1.17 -2.55
C VAL A 72 6.69 1.08 -3.64
N GLY A 73 5.43 0.94 -3.24
CA GLY A 73 4.28 1.02 -4.14
C GLY A 73 3.66 2.42 -4.18
N PHE A 74 3.51 3.00 -5.37
CA PHE A 74 2.83 4.28 -5.57
C PHE A 74 1.38 4.06 -6.03
N LYS A 75 0.41 4.51 -5.24
CA LYS A 75 -1.02 4.46 -5.63
C LYS A 75 -1.30 5.43 -6.78
N ASN A 76 -2.13 5.02 -7.74
CA ASN A 76 -2.67 5.95 -8.73
C ASN A 76 -3.48 7.08 -8.07
N GLY A 77 -3.65 8.20 -8.78
CA GLY A 77 -4.37 9.38 -8.27
C GLY A 77 -5.82 9.06 -7.89
N THR A 78 -6.40 9.82 -6.97
CA THR A 78 -7.76 9.55 -6.43
C THR A 78 -8.87 9.59 -7.48
N ASP A 79 -8.65 10.28 -8.59
CA ASP A 79 -9.56 10.35 -9.74
C ASP A 79 -9.36 9.21 -10.75
N GLY A 80 -8.31 8.39 -10.59
CA GLY A 80 -7.91 7.31 -11.48
C GLY A 80 -6.67 7.60 -12.30
N THR A 81 -6.05 8.78 -12.16
CA THR A 81 -4.90 9.16 -12.98
C THR A 81 -3.70 8.23 -12.75
N ILE A 82 -3.30 7.51 -13.80
CA ILE A 82 -2.16 6.57 -13.79
C ILE A 82 -0.82 7.31 -13.94
N LYS A 83 -0.80 8.39 -14.73
CA LYS A 83 0.43 9.12 -15.07
C LYS A 83 1.20 9.60 -13.84
N VAL A 84 0.50 10.07 -12.80
CA VAL A 84 1.15 10.57 -11.58
C VAL A 84 1.97 9.49 -10.85
N ALA A 85 1.54 8.23 -10.91
CA ALA A 85 2.28 7.10 -10.33
C ALA A 85 3.45 6.67 -11.21
N ILE A 86 3.28 6.67 -12.54
CA ILE A 86 4.39 6.41 -13.49
C ILE A 86 5.50 7.45 -13.31
N ASP A 87 5.14 8.73 -13.25
CA ASP A 87 6.10 9.82 -13.02
C ASP A 87 6.78 9.67 -11.64
N ALA A 88 6.04 9.21 -10.63
CA ALA A 88 6.57 8.99 -9.29
C ALA A 88 7.58 7.85 -9.22
N ILE A 89 7.33 6.73 -9.93
CA ILE A 89 8.28 5.60 -10.02
C ILE A 89 9.58 6.05 -10.69
N ASN A 90 9.49 6.77 -11.81
CA ASN A 90 10.67 7.33 -12.48
C ASN A 90 11.43 8.30 -11.58
N ALA A 91 10.72 9.19 -10.87
CA ALA A 91 11.35 10.13 -9.95
C ALA A 91 12.04 9.42 -8.77
N ALA A 92 11.38 8.44 -8.15
CA ALA A 92 11.93 7.70 -7.03
C ALA A 92 13.15 6.85 -7.42
N GLY A 93 13.23 6.39 -8.67
CA GLY A 93 14.39 5.68 -9.22
C GLY A 93 15.64 6.54 -9.39
N ALA A 94 15.54 7.87 -9.32
CA ALA A 94 16.66 8.79 -9.48
C ALA A 94 17.26 9.22 -8.12
N PRO A 95 18.57 9.59 -8.08
CA PRO A 95 19.16 10.27 -6.93
C PRO A 95 18.51 11.63 -6.64
N HIS A 96 18.29 11.94 -5.36
CA HIS A 96 17.80 13.25 -4.90
C HIS A 96 18.70 13.86 -3.83
N CYS A 97 18.55 15.16 -3.61
CA CYS A 97 19.18 15.90 -2.51
C CYS A 97 18.13 16.81 -1.86
N PHE A 98 17.80 16.58 -0.59
CA PHE A 98 16.70 17.28 0.10
C PHE A 98 16.94 17.42 1.60
N LEU A 99 16.08 18.19 2.27
CA LEU A 99 16.13 18.41 3.73
C LEU A 99 15.32 17.34 4.45
N SER A 100 15.91 16.69 5.46
CA SER A 100 15.23 15.71 6.32
C SER A 100 15.75 15.77 7.76
N VAL A 101 15.30 14.86 8.61
CA VAL A 101 15.74 14.72 10.00
C VAL A 101 16.63 13.49 10.13
N THR A 102 17.75 13.65 10.83
CA THR A 102 18.68 12.57 11.17
C THR A 102 18.13 11.67 12.28
N LYS A 103 18.75 10.51 12.50
CA LYS A 103 18.45 9.63 13.65
C LYS A 103 18.61 10.31 15.02
N TRP A 104 19.32 11.45 15.07
CA TRP A 104 19.55 12.25 16.27
C TRP A 104 18.51 13.36 16.49
N GLY A 105 17.52 13.49 15.58
CA GLY A 105 16.49 14.53 15.68
C GLY A 105 16.90 15.91 15.16
N HIS A 106 18.05 16.01 14.48
CA HIS A 106 18.49 17.28 13.86
C HIS A 106 18.18 17.31 12.36
N SER A 107 17.84 18.49 11.84
CA SER A 107 17.71 18.69 10.40
C SER A 107 19.06 18.54 9.71
N ALA A 108 19.06 17.95 8.52
CA ALA A 108 20.25 17.75 7.69
C ALA A 108 19.90 17.74 6.21
N ILE A 109 20.93 17.88 5.38
CA ILE A 109 20.88 17.60 3.95
C ILE A 109 21.08 16.08 3.77
N VAL A 110 20.19 15.45 3.02
CA VAL A 110 20.22 14.02 2.70
C VAL A 110 20.38 13.86 1.19
N ASN A 111 21.28 12.97 0.80
CA ASN A 111 21.46 12.52 -0.58
C ASN A 111 21.03 11.05 -0.69
N THR A 112 20.19 10.75 -1.66
CA THR A 112 19.71 9.38 -1.93
C THR A 112 20.31 8.84 -3.21
N SER A 113 20.37 7.52 -3.35
CA SER A 113 20.86 6.83 -4.55
C SER A 113 19.78 6.62 -5.62
N GLY A 114 18.51 6.85 -5.28
CA GLY A 114 17.37 6.31 -6.02
C GLY A 114 16.98 4.93 -5.52
N ASN A 115 15.69 4.59 -5.69
CA ASN A 115 15.08 3.32 -5.34
C ASN A 115 14.51 2.67 -6.60
N GLY A 116 15.16 1.60 -7.06
CA GLY A 116 14.73 0.86 -8.26
C GLY A 116 13.54 -0.09 -8.01
N ASP A 117 13.23 -0.39 -6.76
CA ASP A 117 12.20 -1.36 -6.38
C ASP A 117 10.84 -0.67 -6.17
N CYS A 118 10.48 0.21 -7.11
CA CYS A 118 9.23 0.94 -7.13
C CYS A 118 8.23 0.35 -8.15
N HIS A 119 6.95 0.29 -7.77
CA HIS A 119 5.88 -0.21 -8.65
C HIS A 119 4.58 0.56 -8.44
N ILE A 120 3.64 0.40 -9.38
CA ILE A 120 2.33 1.04 -9.31
C ILE A 120 1.32 0.18 -8.53
N ILE A 121 0.44 0.84 -7.78
CA ILE A 121 -0.74 0.24 -7.14
C ILE A 121 -2.00 0.79 -7.81
N LEU A 122 -2.78 -0.10 -8.43
CA LEU A 122 -4.09 0.17 -9.02
C LEU A 122 -5.16 0.07 -7.93
N ARG A 123 -5.74 1.19 -7.54
CA ARG A 123 -6.69 1.32 -6.41
C ARG A 123 -8.04 1.93 -6.78
N GLY A 124 -8.33 1.98 -8.08
CA GLY A 124 -9.50 2.63 -8.67
C GLY A 124 -9.38 4.15 -8.73
N GLY A 125 -10.43 4.79 -9.19
CA GLY A 125 -10.57 6.24 -9.29
C GLY A 125 -12.04 6.64 -9.24
N LYS A 126 -12.51 7.35 -10.28
CA LYS A 126 -13.96 7.53 -10.51
C LYS A 126 -14.69 6.21 -10.78
N ALA A 127 -13.97 5.22 -11.31
CA ALA A 127 -14.42 3.84 -11.50
C ALA A 127 -13.31 2.87 -11.06
N PRO A 128 -13.64 1.59 -10.80
CA PRO A 128 -12.63 0.55 -10.58
C PRO A 128 -11.70 0.38 -11.78
N ASN A 129 -10.44 0.02 -11.52
CA ASN A 129 -9.39 -0.16 -12.52
C ASN A 129 -8.62 -1.49 -12.38
N TYR A 130 -9.27 -2.53 -11.84
CA TYR A 130 -8.66 -3.87 -11.66
C TYR A 130 -8.84 -4.81 -12.87
N SER A 131 -9.73 -4.48 -13.81
CA SER A 131 -10.05 -5.38 -14.92
C SER A 131 -8.88 -5.54 -15.91
N ALA A 132 -8.88 -6.64 -16.66
CA ALA A 132 -7.85 -6.95 -17.64
C ALA A 132 -7.58 -5.82 -18.66
N GLN A 133 -8.63 -5.07 -19.03
CA GLN A 133 -8.49 -3.90 -19.90
C GLN A 133 -7.58 -2.84 -19.27
N HIS A 134 -7.85 -2.43 -18.03
CA HIS A 134 -7.06 -1.43 -17.33
C HIS A 134 -5.62 -1.92 -17.07
N VAL A 135 -5.47 -3.21 -16.74
CA VAL A 135 -4.15 -3.83 -16.56
C VAL A 135 -3.34 -3.75 -17.86
N ALA A 136 -3.95 -4.04 -19.02
CA ALA A 136 -3.29 -3.91 -20.32
C ALA A 136 -2.89 -2.46 -20.63
N GLU A 137 -3.78 -1.49 -20.41
CA GLU A 137 -3.51 -0.06 -20.62
C GLU A 137 -2.35 0.44 -19.74
N VAL A 138 -2.31 0.03 -18.47
CA VAL A 138 -1.24 0.41 -17.53
C VAL A 138 0.09 -0.23 -17.93
N LYS A 139 0.09 -1.50 -18.35
CA LYS A 139 1.30 -2.19 -18.85
C LYS A 139 1.90 -1.46 -20.05
N GLU A 140 1.06 -1.02 -20.99
CA GLU A 140 1.50 -0.22 -22.14
C GLU A 140 2.07 1.13 -21.68
N GLY A 141 1.41 1.82 -20.75
CA GLY A 141 1.88 3.07 -20.16
C GLY A 141 3.25 2.95 -19.50
N LEU A 142 3.45 1.92 -18.67
CA LEU A 142 4.73 1.61 -18.02
C LEU A 142 5.83 1.34 -19.04
N THR A 143 5.54 0.52 -20.06
CA THR A 143 6.49 0.20 -21.12
C THR A 143 6.90 1.45 -21.91
N LYS A 144 5.95 2.31 -22.28
CA LYS A 144 6.21 3.59 -22.95
C LYS A 144 7.07 4.53 -22.11
N ALA A 145 6.96 4.44 -20.79
CA ALA A 145 7.76 5.21 -19.84
C ALA A 145 9.12 4.57 -19.51
N GLY A 146 9.48 3.43 -20.13
CA GLY A 146 10.73 2.73 -19.88
C GLY A 146 10.78 1.95 -18.56
N LEU A 147 9.62 1.67 -17.95
CA LEU A 147 9.48 0.96 -16.68
C LEU A 147 9.06 -0.50 -16.90
N THR A 148 9.37 -1.37 -15.94
CA THR A 148 8.92 -2.75 -15.95
C THR A 148 7.38 -2.81 -15.89
N PRO A 149 6.71 -3.54 -16.80
CA PRO A 149 5.25 -3.54 -16.90
C PRO A 149 4.62 -4.46 -15.84
N GLN A 150 4.77 -4.09 -14.57
CA GLN A 150 4.27 -4.81 -13.40
C GLN A 150 3.34 -3.92 -12.57
N VAL A 151 2.29 -4.53 -12.01
CA VAL A 151 1.27 -3.83 -11.23
C VAL A 151 0.93 -4.60 -9.96
N MET A 152 0.61 -3.86 -8.90
CA MET A 152 -0.13 -4.34 -7.75
C MET A 152 -1.59 -3.87 -7.84
N ILE A 153 -2.56 -4.70 -7.45
CA ILE A 153 -3.98 -4.34 -7.45
C ILE A 153 -4.52 -4.27 -6.01
N ASP A 154 -4.99 -3.11 -5.59
CA ASP A 154 -5.69 -2.89 -4.32
C ASP A 154 -7.17 -3.22 -4.51
N PHE A 155 -7.66 -4.24 -3.80
CA PHE A 155 -9.03 -4.74 -3.93
C PHE A 155 -10.03 -3.84 -3.24
N SER A 156 -9.59 -3.01 -2.29
CA SER A 156 -10.45 -2.14 -1.49
C SER A 156 -10.67 -0.79 -2.18
N HIS A 157 -10.92 0.25 -1.38
CA HIS A 157 -10.97 1.64 -1.81
C HIS A 157 -11.90 1.88 -3.01
N ALA A 158 -11.41 2.50 -4.08
CA ALA A 158 -12.25 2.82 -5.25
C ALA A 158 -12.46 1.60 -6.16
N ASN A 159 -11.66 0.54 -6.02
CA ASN A 159 -11.90 -0.73 -6.70
C ASN A 159 -13.09 -1.50 -6.08
N SER A 160 -13.27 -1.42 -4.77
CA SER A 160 -14.46 -1.97 -4.09
C SER A 160 -15.66 -1.02 -4.08
N CYS A 161 -15.56 0.16 -4.70
CA CYS A 161 -16.54 1.24 -4.54
C CYS A 161 -16.84 1.57 -3.07
N LYS A 162 -15.84 1.44 -2.19
CA LYS A 162 -15.94 1.56 -0.72
C LYS A 162 -16.93 0.59 -0.07
N GLN A 163 -17.22 -0.55 -0.71
CA GLN A 163 -18.07 -1.61 -0.17
C GLN A 163 -17.17 -2.81 0.12
N PHE A 164 -16.88 -3.07 1.39
CA PHE A 164 -15.85 -4.04 1.77
C PHE A 164 -16.10 -5.45 1.22
N GLN A 165 -17.37 -5.87 1.06
CA GLN A 165 -17.73 -7.16 0.49
C GLN A 165 -17.30 -7.29 -0.98
N LYS A 166 -17.24 -6.18 -1.73
CA LYS A 166 -16.82 -6.17 -3.12
C LYS A 166 -15.35 -6.50 -3.32
N GLN A 167 -14.53 -6.48 -2.25
CA GLN A 167 -13.17 -7.02 -2.33
C GLN A 167 -13.16 -8.49 -2.80
N MET A 168 -14.21 -9.26 -2.48
CA MET A 168 -14.36 -10.65 -2.93
C MET A 168 -14.68 -10.75 -4.43
N GLU A 169 -15.46 -9.79 -4.97
CA GLU A 169 -15.73 -9.70 -6.41
C GLU A 169 -14.46 -9.32 -7.18
N VAL A 170 -13.71 -8.34 -6.68
CA VAL A 170 -12.41 -7.96 -7.25
C VAL A 170 -11.43 -9.13 -7.20
N CYS A 171 -11.40 -9.86 -6.08
CA CYS A 171 -10.58 -11.05 -5.93
C CYS A 171 -10.90 -12.11 -6.99
N ALA A 172 -12.18 -12.38 -7.24
CA ALA A 172 -12.58 -13.36 -8.25
C ALA A 172 -12.09 -13.00 -9.65
N ASP A 173 -12.24 -11.73 -10.06
CA ASP A 173 -11.77 -11.23 -11.36
C ASP A 173 -10.23 -11.30 -11.48
N VAL A 174 -9.51 -10.81 -10.47
CA VAL A 174 -8.05 -10.82 -10.45
C VAL A 174 -7.50 -12.25 -10.42
N CYS A 175 -8.15 -13.17 -9.69
CA CYS A 175 -7.80 -14.59 -9.71
C CYS A 175 -7.98 -15.20 -11.11
N GLN A 176 -9.03 -14.84 -11.86
CA GLN A 176 -9.20 -15.29 -13.23
C GLN A 176 -8.08 -14.80 -14.15
N GLN A 177 -7.67 -13.54 -14.03
CA GLN A 177 -6.55 -12.99 -14.80
C GLN A 177 -5.23 -13.72 -14.48
N ILE A 178 -4.92 -13.90 -13.19
CA ILE A 178 -3.72 -14.62 -12.74
C ILE A 178 -3.75 -16.06 -13.25
N ALA A 179 -4.84 -16.81 -13.01
CA ALA A 179 -4.98 -18.20 -13.47
C ALA A 179 -4.94 -18.32 -14.99
N GLY A 180 -5.43 -17.30 -15.71
CA GLY A 180 -5.39 -17.18 -17.16
C GLY A 180 -4.00 -16.86 -17.75
N GLY A 181 -2.96 -16.71 -16.91
CA GLY A 181 -1.59 -16.54 -17.36
C GLY A 181 -1.01 -15.14 -17.18
N GLU A 182 -1.76 -14.18 -16.62
CA GLU A 182 -1.26 -12.81 -16.45
C GLU A 182 -0.07 -12.76 -15.47
N GLN A 183 1.09 -12.35 -15.98
CA GLN A 183 2.36 -12.28 -15.22
C GLN A 183 2.65 -10.88 -14.69
N ALA A 184 2.01 -9.84 -15.23
CA ALA A 184 2.23 -8.46 -14.80
C ALA A 184 1.67 -8.18 -13.40
N ILE A 185 0.68 -8.95 -12.94
CA ILE A 185 0.14 -8.84 -11.59
C ILE A 185 1.13 -9.53 -10.63
N ILE A 186 1.95 -8.71 -9.97
CA ILE A 186 2.98 -9.15 -9.03
C ILE A 186 2.52 -9.15 -7.57
N GLY A 187 1.42 -8.47 -7.27
CA GLY A 187 0.90 -8.36 -5.92
C GLY A 187 -0.54 -7.87 -5.86
N VAL A 188 -1.14 -8.04 -4.69
CA VAL A 188 -2.48 -7.54 -4.38
C VAL A 188 -2.48 -6.92 -2.98
N MET A 189 -3.41 -6.00 -2.73
CA MET A 189 -3.62 -5.37 -1.43
C MET A 189 -5.08 -5.56 -1.02
N VAL A 190 -5.31 -5.92 0.24
CA VAL A 190 -6.63 -6.25 0.78
C VAL A 190 -6.76 -5.61 2.16
N GLU A 191 -7.93 -5.05 2.46
CA GLU A 191 -8.26 -4.55 3.80
C GLU A 191 -9.08 -5.59 4.54
N SER A 192 -8.42 -6.28 5.47
CA SER A 192 -8.97 -7.35 6.30
C SER A 192 -8.74 -7.08 7.78
N HIS A 193 -9.68 -7.51 8.63
CA HIS A 193 -9.51 -7.51 10.08
C HIS A 193 -10.17 -8.75 10.69
N LEU A 194 -9.96 -9.00 11.99
CA LEU A 194 -10.59 -10.11 12.71
C LEU A 194 -12.12 -10.12 12.57
N VAL A 195 -12.75 -8.94 12.60
CA VAL A 195 -14.19 -8.74 12.47
C VAL A 195 -14.45 -7.80 11.30
N GLU A 196 -15.41 -8.16 10.46
CA GLU A 196 -15.79 -7.39 9.26
C GLU A 196 -16.44 -6.03 9.56
N GLY A 197 -16.47 -5.18 8.54
CA GLY A 197 -17.04 -3.84 8.59
C GLY A 197 -16.13 -2.84 9.28
N ASN A 198 -16.73 -1.75 9.76
CA ASN A 198 -16.06 -0.74 10.58
C ASN A 198 -16.96 -0.25 11.73
N GLN A 199 -16.39 0.59 12.59
CA GLN A 199 -17.07 1.27 13.68
C GLN A 199 -16.54 2.70 13.82
N SER A 200 -17.35 3.61 14.38
CA SER A 200 -16.96 5.00 14.59
C SER A 200 -16.50 5.26 16.01
N LEU A 201 -15.34 5.92 16.16
CA LEU A 201 -14.85 6.44 17.44
C LEU A 201 -15.81 7.49 18.05
N GLU A 202 -16.53 8.24 17.21
CA GLU A 202 -17.42 9.33 17.63
C GLU A 202 -18.77 8.82 18.16
N SER A 203 -19.06 7.53 18.01
CA SER A 203 -20.33 6.93 18.44
C SER A 203 -20.54 6.93 19.96
N GLY A 204 -19.46 7.06 20.74
CA GLY A 204 -19.47 6.94 22.20
C GLY A 204 -19.77 5.51 22.71
N GLN A 205 -19.96 4.55 21.80
CA GLN A 205 -20.18 3.15 22.16
C GLN A 205 -18.85 2.45 22.48
N PRO A 206 -18.84 1.46 23.39
CA PRO A 206 -17.67 0.61 23.58
C PRO A 206 -17.23 -0.02 22.26
N LEU A 207 -15.93 0.09 21.94
CA LEU A 207 -15.39 -0.45 20.69
C LEU A 207 -15.45 -1.97 20.69
N THR A 208 -15.92 -2.53 19.59
CA THR A 208 -15.86 -3.96 19.31
C THR A 208 -14.41 -4.34 19.04
N TYR A 209 -13.92 -5.33 19.78
CA TYR A 209 -12.57 -5.85 19.59
C TYR A 209 -12.39 -6.39 18.17
N GLY A 210 -11.23 -6.10 17.58
CA GLY A 210 -10.88 -6.66 16.28
C GLY A 210 -11.70 -6.11 15.10
N LYS A 211 -12.36 -4.96 15.24
CA LYS A 211 -13.14 -4.30 14.17
C LYS A 211 -12.54 -2.94 13.82
N SER A 212 -12.38 -2.66 12.52
CA SER A 212 -11.73 -1.44 12.03
C SER A 212 -12.43 -0.16 12.53
N ILE A 213 -11.66 0.87 12.85
CA ILE A 213 -12.15 2.21 13.21
C ILE A 213 -12.04 3.22 12.05
N THR A 214 -11.61 2.77 10.88
CA THR A 214 -11.44 3.58 9.67
C THR A 214 -12.30 3.04 8.53
N ASP A 215 -11.70 2.62 7.41
CA ASP A 215 -12.41 2.00 6.30
C ASP A 215 -12.85 0.58 6.70
N ALA A 216 -13.95 0.13 6.09
CA ALA A 216 -14.53 -1.18 6.38
C ALA A 216 -13.69 -2.32 5.77
N CYS A 217 -13.44 -3.36 6.57
CA CYS A 217 -12.62 -4.51 6.18
C CYS A 217 -13.47 -5.77 5.99
N ILE A 218 -12.96 -6.74 5.21
CA ILE A 218 -13.48 -8.11 5.26
C ILE A 218 -13.10 -8.79 6.58
N GLY A 219 -13.90 -9.77 7.00
CA GLY A 219 -13.66 -10.56 8.20
C GLY A 219 -12.60 -11.64 8.01
N TRP A 220 -12.29 -12.37 9.08
CA TRP A 220 -11.26 -13.40 9.05
C TRP A 220 -11.61 -14.59 8.15
N GLU A 221 -12.88 -15.00 8.14
CA GLU A 221 -13.37 -16.12 7.32
C GLU A 221 -13.19 -15.82 5.82
N ASP A 222 -13.59 -14.62 5.38
CA ASP A 222 -13.39 -14.16 4.01
C ASP A 222 -11.91 -13.98 3.69
N THR A 223 -11.10 -13.58 4.66
CA THR A 223 -9.64 -13.45 4.49
C THR A 223 -8.99 -14.81 4.22
N ASP A 224 -9.30 -15.85 4.99
CA ASP A 224 -8.79 -17.20 4.74
C ASP A 224 -9.24 -17.71 3.36
N ALA A 225 -10.52 -17.53 3.02
CA ALA A 225 -11.06 -17.93 1.72
C ALA A 225 -10.38 -17.20 0.55
N LEU A 226 -10.19 -15.88 0.65
CA LEU A 226 -9.55 -15.03 -0.35
C LEU A 226 -8.09 -15.43 -0.57
N LEU A 227 -7.33 -15.64 0.51
CA LEU A 227 -5.92 -16.04 0.42
C LEU A 227 -5.76 -17.42 -0.24
N ARG A 228 -6.67 -18.36 0.04
CA ARG A 228 -6.71 -19.67 -0.63
C ARG A 228 -7.03 -19.56 -2.12
N GLN A 229 -7.96 -18.68 -2.51
CA GLN A 229 -8.29 -18.42 -3.91
C GLN A 229 -7.09 -17.87 -4.68
N LEU A 230 -6.39 -16.87 -4.12
CA LEU A 230 -5.17 -16.32 -4.71
C LEU A 230 -4.08 -17.38 -4.84
N SER A 231 -3.88 -18.22 -3.81
CA SER A 231 -2.93 -19.33 -3.85
C SER A 231 -3.26 -20.32 -4.97
N ALA A 232 -4.53 -20.67 -5.14
CA ALA A 232 -4.98 -21.55 -6.22
C ALA A 232 -4.77 -20.92 -7.61
N ALA A 233 -5.08 -19.63 -7.78
CA ALA A 233 -4.84 -18.91 -9.03
C ALA A 233 -3.35 -18.86 -9.40
N VAL A 234 -2.48 -18.60 -8.42
CA VAL A 234 -1.02 -18.62 -8.63
C VAL A 234 -0.51 -20.02 -9.02
N LYS A 235 -1.06 -21.09 -8.43
CA LYS A 235 -0.73 -22.47 -8.84
C LYS A 235 -1.19 -22.74 -10.28
N ALA A 236 -2.43 -22.39 -10.61
CA ALA A 236 -2.97 -22.56 -11.97
C ALA A 236 -2.13 -21.83 -13.02
N ARG A 237 -1.64 -20.63 -12.71
CA ARG A 237 -0.73 -19.86 -13.58
C ARG A 237 0.60 -20.58 -13.87
N ARG A 238 1.07 -21.41 -12.93
CA ARG A 238 2.37 -22.11 -13.04
C ARG A 238 2.29 -23.39 -13.86
N GLY A 239 1.12 -24.03 -13.93
CA GLY A 239 0.93 -25.39 -14.48
C GLY A 239 1.13 -26.44 -13.41
#